data_AF-W1X288-F1
#
_entry.id   AF-W1X288-F1
#
_cell.length_a   1.000
_cell.length_b   1.000
_cell.length_c   1.000
_cell.angle_alpha   90.00
_cell.angle_beta   90.00
_cell.angle_gamma   90.00
#
_symmetry.space_group_name_H-M   'P 1'
#
loop_
_entity.id
_entity.type
_entity.pdbx_description
1 polymer ?
#
loop_
_entity_poly.entity_id
_entity_poly.type
_entity_poly.pdbx_seq_one_letter_code
_entity_poly.pdbx_strand_id
1 'polypeptide(L)'
;MALGTGVAWLYSMSVNLWPQWFPMEARHLYYEASAMIIGLINLGHMLEARARQRSSKALEKLLDLTPPTARLVTDEGEKNVPLADVQPGMLLRLTTGDRVPVDGEITQGEAWLDEAMLTGEPIPQQKGEGDSVHAGTVVQDGSVLFRASAVGSHTTLSRIIRMVRQAQSSKPEIGQLADKISAVFVPVVVVIALISAAIWYFFGPAPQIVYTLVIATTVLIIACPCALGLATPMSIISGVGRAAEFGVLVRDADALQRASTLDTVVFDKTGTLTEGKPQVVAVKTFADVDEAQALRLAAALEQGSSHPLARAILDKAGDMQLPQVNGFRTLRGLGVSGEAEGHAVLLGNQALLNDQQVDTKA
;
A
#
# COMPACT_ATOMS: atom_id res chain seq x y z
N MET A 1 26.15 19.28 -12.61
CA MET A 1 25.63 19.05 -13.97
C MET A 1 25.28 20.35 -14.68
N ALA A 2 24.35 21.17 -14.18
CA ALA A 2 23.99 22.46 -14.78
C ALA A 2 25.20 23.39 -15.05
N LEU A 3 26.18 23.41 -14.14
CA LEU A 3 27.43 24.14 -14.31
C LEU A 3 28.24 23.66 -15.52
N GLY A 4 28.43 22.35 -15.69
CA GLY A 4 29.22 21.79 -16.79
C GLY A 4 28.55 21.97 -18.16
N THR A 5 27.24 21.71 -18.27
CA THR A 5 26.49 21.92 -19.52
C THR A 5 26.34 23.39 -19.86
N GLY A 6 26.11 24.26 -18.87
CA GLY A 6 26.04 25.70 -19.07
C GLY A 6 27.37 26.28 -19.56
N VAL A 7 28.49 25.87 -18.95
CA VAL A 7 29.84 26.31 -19.36
C VAL A 7 30.18 25.80 -20.76
N ALA A 8 29.92 24.52 -21.06
CA ALA A 8 30.13 23.95 -22.39
C ALA A 8 29.32 24.70 -23.48
N TRP A 9 28.06 25.01 -23.20
CA TRP A 9 27.19 25.73 -24.13
C TRP A 9 27.65 27.18 -24.35
N LEU A 10 27.91 27.93 -23.27
CA LEU A 10 28.37 29.32 -23.35
C LEU A 10 29.73 29.44 -24.02
N TYR A 11 30.67 28.53 -23.72
CA TYR A 11 31.98 28.48 -24.37
C TYR A 11 31.82 28.24 -25.88
N SER A 12 31.05 27.23 -26.27
CA SER A 12 30.82 26.90 -27.69
C SER A 12 30.15 28.04 -28.44
N MET A 13 29.19 28.71 -27.81
CA MET A 13 28.52 29.90 -28.36
C MET A 13 29.50 31.08 -28.55
N SER A 14 30.39 31.29 -27.58
CA SER A 14 31.40 32.36 -27.65
C SER A 14 32.41 32.11 -28.76
N VAL A 15 32.87 30.86 -28.92
CA VAL A 15 33.78 30.45 -30.01
C VAL A 15 33.10 30.59 -31.38
N ASN A 16 31.81 30.28 -31.49
CA ASN A 16 31.05 30.40 -32.74
C ASN A 16 30.86 31.87 -33.16
N LEU A 17 30.48 32.74 -32.22
CA LEU A 17 30.22 34.15 -32.48
C LEU A 17 31.51 34.98 -32.68
N TRP A 18 32.59 34.67 -31.95
CA TRP A 18 33.85 35.42 -32.00
C TRP A 18 35.07 34.52 -32.17
N PRO A 19 35.20 33.77 -33.29
CA PRO A 19 36.30 32.82 -33.49
C PRO A 19 37.68 33.49 -33.55
N GLN A 20 37.72 34.76 -33.96
CA GLN A 20 38.95 35.55 -34.08
C GLN A 20 39.68 35.72 -32.73
N TRP A 21 38.94 35.68 -31.61
CA TRP A 21 39.47 35.91 -30.26
C TRP A 21 40.07 34.66 -29.63
N PHE A 22 39.89 33.50 -30.26
CA PHE A 22 40.39 32.22 -29.78
C PHE A 22 41.55 31.72 -30.67
N PRO A 23 42.67 31.24 -30.06
CA PRO A 23 43.72 30.51 -30.75
C PRO A 23 43.13 29.37 -31.57
N MET A 24 43.77 29.05 -32.69
CA MET A 24 43.27 28.02 -33.61
C MET A 24 43.08 26.65 -32.93
N GLU A 25 43.96 26.33 -31.97
CA GLU A 25 43.93 25.10 -31.16
C GLU A 25 42.76 25.06 -30.15
N ALA A 26 42.18 26.21 -29.80
CA ALA A 26 41.12 26.32 -28.79
C ALA A 26 39.70 26.41 -29.38
N ARG A 27 39.55 26.36 -30.72
CA ARG A 27 38.25 26.56 -31.39
C ARG A 27 37.34 25.33 -31.42
N HIS A 28 37.58 24.35 -30.56
CA HIS A 28 36.73 23.16 -30.44
C HIS A 28 35.37 23.53 -29.82
N LEU A 29 34.30 22.98 -30.39
CA LEU A 29 32.93 23.19 -29.93
C LEU A 29 32.48 21.99 -29.08
N TYR A 30 31.79 22.26 -27.97
CA TYR A 30 31.30 21.27 -27.00
C TYR A 30 29.76 21.22 -26.95
N TYR A 31 29.08 21.61 -28.03
CA TYR A 31 27.62 21.47 -28.14
C TYR A 31 27.16 20.02 -27.97
N GLU A 32 27.94 19.07 -28.51
CA GLU A 32 27.69 17.63 -28.39
C GLU A 32 27.67 17.17 -26.92
N ALA A 33 28.61 17.66 -26.11
CA ALA A 33 28.71 17.31 -24.70
C ALA A 33 27.48 17.80 -23.93
N SER A 34 27.05 19.03 -24.20
CA SER A 34 25.85 19.60 -23.57
C SER A 34 24.60 18.80 -23.92
N ALA A 35 24.39 18.50 -25.21
CA ALA A 35 23.25 17.76 -25.70
C ALA A 35 23.22 16.31 -25.16
N MET A 36 24.36 15.61 -25.18
CA MET A 36 24.47 14.24 -24.70
C MET A 36 24.23 14.14 -23.19
N ILE A 37 24.79 15.07 -22.40
CA ILE A 37 24.61 15.08 -20.94
C ILE A 37 23.13 15.31 -20.58
N ILE A 38 22.49 16.31 -21.19
CA ILE A 38 21.07 16.60 -20.95
C ILE A 38 20.21 15.41 -21.39
N GLY A 39 20.49 14.83 -22.55
CA GLY A 39 19.77 13.67 -23.08
C GLY A 39 19.84 12.44 -22.17
N LEU A 40 21.04 12.07 -21.72
CA LEU A 40 21.27 10.92 -20.84
C LEU A 40 20.60 11.10 -19.47
N ILE A 41 20.63 12.32 -18.91
CA ILE A 41 19.96 12.61 -17.64
C ILE A 41 18.44 12.50 -17.79
N ASN A 42 17.87 13.10 -18.83
CA ASN A 42 16.44 13.03 -19.09
C ASN A 42 15.99 11.58 -19.32
N LEU A 43 16.80 10.77 -20.00
CA LEU A 43 16.57 9.34 -20.15
C LEU A 43 16.59 8.62 -18.80
N GLY A 44 17.57 8.93 -17.93
CA GLY A 44 17.63 8.40 -16.56
C GLY A 44 16.39 8.73 -15.74
N HIS A 45 15.99 10.00 -15.73
CA HIS A 45 14.77 10.45 -15.05
C HIS A 45 13.51 9.78 -15.62
N MET A 46 13.43 9.58 -16.95
CA MET A 46 12.32 8.88 -17.58
C MET A 46 12.24 7.41 -17.12
N LEU A 47 13.38 6.71 -17.08
CA LEU A 47 13.45 5.32 -16.61
C LEU A 47 13.06 5.21 -15.13
N GLU A 48 13.53 6.14 -14.29
CA GLU A 48 13.17 6.19 -12.87
C GLU A 48 11.67 6.47 -12.67
N ALA A 49 11.12 7.48 -13.35
CA ALA A 49 9.70 7.83 -13.26
C ALA A 49 8.81 6.67 -13.70
N ARG A 50 9.19 5.96 -14.78
CA ARG A 50 8.47 4.77 -15.27
C ARG A 50 8.46 3.63 -14.26
N ALA A 51 9.55 3.44 -13.50
CA ALA A 51 9.61 2.44 -12.44
C ALA A 51 8.67 2.80 -11.26
N ARG A 52 8.65 4.08 -10.85
CA ARG A 52 7.80 4.56 -9.73
C ARG A 52 6.30 4.52 -10.02
N GLN A 53 5.88 4.81 -11.26
CA GLN A 53 4.46 5.00 -11.60
C GLN A 53 3.58 3.74 -11.41
N ARG A 54 4.16 2.54 -11.37
CA ARG A 54 3.41 1.29 -11.14
C ARG A 54 2.90 1.16 -9.70
N SER A 55 3.52 1.82 -8.74
CA SER A 55 3.24 1.61 -7.31
C SER A 55 2.12 2.48 -6.77
N SER A 56 1.93 3.67 -7.34
CA SER A 56 0.81 4.56 -6.98
C SER A 56 -0.55 3.96 -7.33
N LYS A 57 -0.64 3.10 -8.36
CA LYS A 57 -1.91 2.44 -8.76
C LYS A 57 -2.48 1.49 -7.70
N ALA A 58 -1.63 0.89 -6.86
CA ALA A 58 -2.11 0.01 -5.79
C ALA A 58 -2.81 0.78 -4.66
N LEU A 59 -2.39 2.02 -4.42
CA LEU A 59 -3.03 2.93 -3.47
C LEU A 59 -4.35 3.48 -4.03
N GLU A 60 -4.43 3.68 -5.34
CA GLU A 60 -5.64 4.09 -6.06
C GLU A 60 -6.77 3.06 -5.87
N LYS A 61 -6.44 1.76 -5.88
CA LYS A 61 -7.40 0.68 -5.59
C LYS A 61 -7.98 0.70 -4.16
N LEU A 62 -7.33 1.36 -3.20
CA LEU A 62 -7.89 1.55 -1.86
C LEU A 62 -8.98 2.65 -1.85
N LEU A 63 -8.93 3.59 -2.80
CA LEU A 63 -9.97 4.62 -2.97
C LEU A 63 -11.24 4.05 -3.63
N ASP A 64 -11.09 3.03 -4.48
CA ASP A 64 -12.20 2.26 -5.09
C ASP A 64 -13.03 1.47 -4.07
N LEU A 65 -12.63 1.46 -2.78
CA LEU A 65 -13.34 0.73 -1.74
C LEU A 65 -14.57 1.47 -1.21
N THR A 66 -14.61 2.79 -1.35
CA THR A 66 -15.72 3.63 -0.86
C THR A 66 -16.83 3.71 -1.91
N PRO A 67 -18.09 3.40 -1.57
CA PRO A 67 -19.20 3.50 -2.52
C PRO A 67 -19.46 4.97 -2.91
N PRO A 68 -19.91 5.25 -4.14
CA PRO A 68 -20.16 6.61 -4.62
C PRO A 68 -21.43 7.24 -4.02
N THR A 69 -22.32 6.44 -3.45
CA THR A 69 -23.63 6.85 -2.93
C THR A 69 -23.88 6.24 -1.54
N ALA A 70 -24.69 6.92 -0.74
CA ALA A 70 -25.18 6.44 0.55
C ALA A 70 -26.71 6.50 0.61
N ARG A 71 -27.33 5.58 1.35
CA ARG A 71 -28.78 5.59 1.62
C ARG A 71 -29.08 6.44 2.83
N LEU A 72 -29.58 7.65 2.60
CA LEU A 72 -30.05 8.57 3.63
C LEU A 72 -31.47 8.21 4.03
N VAL A 73 -31.74 8.22 5.34
CA VAL A 73 -33.07 8.04 5.91
C VAL A 73 -33.55 9.38 6.43
N THR A 74 -34.63 9.89 5.84
CA THR A 74 -35.32 11.12 6.27
C THR A 74 -36.75 10.80 6.68
N ASP A 75 -37.46 11.78 7.22
CA ASP A 75 -38.88 11.65 7.59
C ASP A 75 -39.79 11.34 6.37
N GLU A 76 -39.32 11.64 5.15
CA GLU A 76 -40.01 11.37 3.89
C GLU A 76 -39.68 9.98 3.31
N GLY A 77 -38.74 9.24 3.91
CA GLY A 77 -38.36 7.89 3.50
C GLY A 77 -36.86 7.71 3.21
N GLU A 78 -36.52 6.63 2.51
CA GLU A 78 -35.14 6.33 2.10
C GLU A 78 -34.80 6.99 0.76
N LYS A 79 -33.66 7.69 0.68
CA LYS A 79 -33.16 8.29 -0.55
C LYS A 79 -31.68 8.02 -0.74
N ASN A 80 -31.30 7.61 -1.95
CA ASN A 80 -29.89 7.55 -2.34
C ASN A 80 -29.35 8.96 -2.60
N VAL A 81 -28.29 9.33 -1.88
CA VAL A 81 -27.58 10.60 -2.03
C VAL A 81 -26.12 10.34 -2.43
N PRO A 82 -25.49 11.24 -3.20
CA PRO A 82 -24.04 11.20 -3.43
C PRO A 82 -23.28 11.23 -2.10
N LEU A 83 -22.17 10.48 -2.02
CA LEU A 83 -21.33 10.46 -0.81
C LEU A 83 -20.83 11.86 -0.41
N ALA A 84 -20.63 12.74 -1.40
CA ALA A 84 -20.21 14.12 -1.19
C ALA A 84 -21.22 14.98 -0.40
N ASP A 85 -22.50 14.61 -0.44
CA ASP A 85 -23.58 15.36 0.23
C ASP A 85 -23.83 14.87 1.66
N VAL A 86 -23.16 13.78 2.08
CA VAL A 86 -23.30 13.19 3.41
C VAL A 86 -22.56 14.04 4.43
N GLN A 87 -23.29 14.50 5.46
CA GLN A 87 -22.75 15.29 6.56
C GLN A 87 -22.79 14.51 7.88
N PRO A 88 -21.91 14.84 8.85
CA PRO A 88 -22.00 14.30 10.20
C PRO A 88 -23.38 14.56 10.81
N GLY A 89 -23.90 13.59 11.55
CA GLY A 89 -25.22 13.64 12.18
C GLY A 89 -26.36 13.06 11.34
N MET A 90 -26.18 12.89 10.03
CA MET A 90 -27.17 12.25 9.14
C MET A 90 -27.35 10.76 9.48
N LEU A 91 -28.58 10.28 9.35
CA LEU A 91 -28.95 8.87 9.55
C LEU A 91 -28.91 8.12 8.22
N LEU A 92 -28.09 7.08 8.17
CA LEU A 92 -27.85 6.28 6.98
C LEU A 92 -28.26 4.83 7.24
N ARG A 93 -28.67 4.13 6.18
CA ARG A 93 -29.06 2.72 6.23
C ARG A 93 -28.05 1.84 5.51
N LEU A 94 -27.71 0.74 6.14
CA LEU A 94 -26.91 -0.34 5.55
C LEU A 94 -27.72 -1.62 5.58
N THR A 95 -27.58 -2.44 4.53
CA THR A 95 -28.13 -3.80 4.47
C THR A 95 -27.06 -4.77 4.02
N THR A 96 -27.33 -6.06 4.13
CA THR A 96 -26.51 -7.14 3.57
C THR A 96 -25.97 -6.81 2.17
N GLY A 97 -24.65 -6.90 2.01
CA GLY A 97 -23.91 -6.61 0.77
C GLY A 97 -23.40 -5.18 0.64
N ASP A 98 -23.88 -4.24 1.45
CA ASP A 98 -23.44 -2.85 1.39
C ASP A 98 -22.02 -2.67 1.94
N ARG A 99 -21.29 -1.72 1.34
CA ARG A 99 -20.10 -1.16 1.96
C ARG A 99 -20.45 0.05 2.79
N VAL A 100 -19.81 0.18 3.94
CA VAL A 100 -19.99 1.32 4.82
C VAL A 100 -19.37 2.57 4.15
N PRO A 101 -20.17 3.62 3.87
CA PRO A 101 -19.70 4.79 3.12
C PRO A 101 -18.86 5.77 3.96
N VAL A 102 -19.19 5.91 5.25
CA VAL A 102 -18.59 6.88 6.18
C VAL A 102 -18.49 6.26 7.56
N ASP A 103 -17.62 6.80 8.42
CA ASP A 103 -17.55 6.33 9.80
C ASP A 103 -18.79 6.82 10.57
N GLY A 104 -19.25 6.04 11.54
CA GLY A 104 -20.42 6.38 12.33
C GLY A 104 -20.69 5.45 13.50
N GLU A 105 -21.84 5.63 14.13
CA GLU A 105 -22.31 4.86 15.28
C GLU A 105 -23.70 4.30 15.00
N ILE A 106 -23.91 3.01 15.27
CA ILE A 106 -25.19 2.34 15.02
C ILE A 106 -26.22 2.87 16.02
N THR A 107 -27.33 3.36 15.50
CA THR A 107 -28.46 3.83 16.29
C THR A 107 -29.55 2.79 16.43
N GLN A 108 -29.74 1.90 15.44
CA GLN A 108 -30.75 0.84 15.48
C GLN A 108 -30.34 -0.34 14.59
N GLY A 109 -30.78 -1.53 14.96
CA GLY A 109 -30.56 -2.76 14.18
C GLY A 109 -29.26 -3.47 14.55
N GLU A 110 -28.99 -4.55 13.82
CA GLU A 110 -27.83 -5.41 14.05
C GLU A 110 -27.28 -5.90 12.71
N ALA A 111 -25.95 -5.97 12.62
CA ALA A 111 -25.27 -6.44 11.43
C ALA A 111 -23.96 -7.15 11.75
N TRP A 112 -23.56 -8.05 10.86
CA TRP A 112 -22.24 -8.65 10.81
C TRP A 112 -21.39 -7.86 9.82
N LEU A 113 -20.31 -7.25 10.31
CA LEU A 113 -19.41 -6.45 9.48
C LEU A 113 -18.08 -7.18 9.29
N ASP A 114 -17.67 -7.33 8.04
CA ASP A 114 -16.33 -7.74 7.66
C ASP A 114 -15.39 -6.53 7.74
N GLU A 115 -14.59 -6.51 8.81
CA GLU A 115 -13.59 -5.49 9.07
C GLU A 115 -12.15 -5.97 8.76
N ALA A 116 -11.99 -7.11 8.07
CA ALA A 116 -10.68 -7.75 7.84
C ALA A 116 -9.67 -6.80 7.17
N MET A 117 -10.14 -5.89 6.32
CA MET A 117 -9.31 -4.88 5.65
C MET A 117 -8.72 -3.83 6.59
N LEU A 118 -9.32 -3.60 7.77
CA LEU A 118 -8.87 -2.62 8.76
C LEU A 118 -8.22 -3.29 9.97
N THR A 119 -8.78 -4.39 10.47
CA THR A 119 -8.35 -5.05 11.70
C THR A 119 -7.43 -6.25 11.45
N GLY A 120 -7.43 -6.82 10.24
CA GLY A 120 -6.76 -8.08 9.93
C GLY A 120 -7.47 -9.32 10.47
N GLU A 121 -8.62 -9.17 11.14
CA GLU A 121 -9.39 -10.30 11.65
C GLU A 121 -10.31 -10.87 10.55
N PRO A 122 -10.20 -12.17 10.22
CA PRO A 122 -10.94 -12.76 9.10
C PRO A 122 -12.39 -13.11 9.46
N ILE A 123 -12.75 -13.06 10.75
CA ILE A 123 -14.09 -13.38 11.23
C ILE A 123 -14.87 -12.07 11.30
N PRO A 124 -16.04 -11.97 10.61
CA PRO A 124 -16.90 -10.81 10.70
C PRO A 124 -17.28 -10.52 12.16
N GLN A 125 -17.25 -9.26 12.54
CA GLN A 125 -17.64 -8.84 13.87
C GLN A 125 -19.11 -8.46 13.89
N GLN A 126 -19.83 -8.96 14.89
CA GLN A 126 -21.21 -8.60 15.13
C GLN A 126 -21.30 -7.25 15.84
N LYS A 127 -22.09 -6.32 15.29
CA LYS A 127 -22.31 -5.00 15.87
C LYS A 127 -23.80 -4.69 16.04
N GLY A 128 -24.12 -3.92 17.06
CA GLY A 128 -25.48 -3.47 17.38
C GLY A 128 -25.50 -2.01 17.82
N GLU A 129 -26.61 -1.60 18.43
CA GLU A 129 -26.81 -0.23 18.90
C GLU A 129 -25.69 0.23 19.86
N GLY A 130 -25.12 1.41 19.58
CA GLY A 130 -23.99 2.00 20.30
C GLY A 130 -22.60 1.62 19.75
N ASP A 131 -22.50 0.63 18.87
CA ASP A 131 -21.22 0.22 18.29
C ASP A 131 -20.81 1.10 17.10
N SER A 132 -19.49 1.26 16.91
CA SER A 132 -18.94 2.04 15.79
C SER A 132 -18.81 1.24 14.50
N VAL A 133 -19.13 1.89 13.37
CA VAL A 133 -18.92 1.37 12.01
C VAL A 133 -17.88 2.20 11.28
N HIS A 134 -17.06 1.55 10.46
CA HIS A 134 -15.92 2.18 9.78
C HIS A 134 -16.06 2.13 8.26
N ALA A 135 -15.72 3.22 7.59
CA ALA A 135 -15.77 3.34 6.14
C ALA A 135 -14.89 2.27 5.45
N GLY A 136 -15.44 1.66 4.40
CA GLY A 136 -14.77 0.61 3.61
C GLY A 136 -14.96 -0.83 4.13
N THR A 137 -15.58 -1.01 5.29
CA THR A 137 -16.02 -2.33 5.79
C THR A 137 -17.27 -2.80 5.03
N VAL A 138 -17.55 -4.11 5.04
CA VAL A 138 -18.67 -4.71 4.27
C VAL A 138 -19.68 -5.33 5.23
N VAL A 139 -20.97 -5.06 5.04
CA VAL A 139 -22.03 -5.75 5.75
C VAL A 139 -22.23 -7.14 5.13
N GLN A 140 -21.86 -8.18 5.86
CA GLN A 140 -22.03 -9.57 5.45
C GLN A 140 -23.47 -10.05 5.64
N ASP A 141 -24.11 -9.61 6.73
CA ASP A 141 -25.48 -9.97 7.04
C ASP A 141 -26.13 -8.94 7.98
N GLY A 142 -27.45 -8.78 7.89
CA GLY A 142 -28.24 -7.86 8.72
C GLY A 142 -28.53 -6.49 8.11
N SER A 143 -29.10 -5.61 8.92
CA SER A 143 -29.52 -4.26 8.53
C SER A 143 -29.40 -3.32 9.72
N VAL A 144 -28.74 -2.18 9.51
CA VAL A 144 -28.49 -1.19 10.55
C VAL A 144 -28.80 0.22 10.07
N LEU A 145 -29.34 1.02 10.98
CA LEU A 145 -29.38 2.48 10.90
C LEU A 145 -28.21 3.00 11.73
N PHE A 146 -27.39 3.85 11.12
CA PHE A 146 -26.24 4.43 11.80
C PHE A 146 -26.17 5.94 11.55
N ARG A 147 -25.65 6.66 12.53
CA ARG A 147 -25.43 8.10 12.46
C ARG A 147 -24.01 8.36 11.99
N ALA A 148 -23.86 9.14 10.92
CA ALA A 148 -22.55 9.54 10.41
C ALA A 148 -21.78 10.36 11.46
N SER A 149 -20.54 9.98 11.78
CA SER A 149 -19.66 10.69 12.74
C SER A 149 -18.50 11.40 12.04
N ALA A 150 -17.85 10.74 11.08
CA ALA A 150 -16.78 11.32 10.28
C ALA A 150 -16.97 11.02 8.79
N VAL A 151 -16.89 12.05 7.96
CA VAL A 151 -17.14 11.99 6.52
C VAL A 151 -15.93 12.46 5.71
N GLY A 152 -15.83 12.02 4.45
CA GLY A 152 -14.77 12.40 3.53
C GLY A 152 -13.37 12.18 4.11
N SER A 153 -12.55 13.22 4.11
CA SER A 153 -11.14 13.17 4.55
C SER A 153 -10.93 12.88 6.04
N HIS A 154 -11.99 12.96 6.86
CA HIS A 154 -11.94 12.70 8.29
C HIS A 154 -12.21 11.24 8.67
N THR A 155 -12.58 10.40 7.69
CA THR A 155 -12.76 8.95 7.91
C THR A 155 -11.45 8.28 8.29
N THR A 156 -11.57 7.16 9.01
CA THR A 156 -10.44 6.33 9.43
C THR A 156 -9.68 5.77 8.23
N LEU A 157 -10.39 5.29 7.20
CA LEU A 157 -9.80 4.87 5.93
C LEU A 157 -9.01 6.01 5.25
N SER A 158 -9.56 7.23 5.20
CA SER A 158 -8.85 8.38 4.61
C SER A 158 -7.59 8.76 5.40
N ARG A 159 -7.62 8.66 6.74
CA ARG A 159 -6.44 8.86 7.58
C ARG A 159 -5.36 7.82 7.30
N ILE A 160 -5.73 6.54 7.17
CA ILE A 160 -4.80 5.46 6.79
C ILE A 160 -4.18 5.77 5.43
N ILE A 161 -5.00 6.10 4.42
CA ILE A 161 -4.51 6.46 3.07
C ILE A 161 -3.53 7.64 3.13
N ARG A 162 -3.83 8.68 3.92
CA ARG A 162 -2.93 9.85 4.08
C ARG A 162 -1.61 9.49 4.73
N MET A 163 -1.63 8.68 5.79
CA MET A 163 -0.41 8.20 6.46
C MET A 163 0.45 7.37 5.49
N VAL A 164 -0.17 6.47 4.72
CA VAL A 164 0.53 5.68 3.70
C VAL A 164 1.13 6.56 2.60
N ARG A 165 0.39 7.58 2.11
CA ARG A 165 0.93 8.54 1.14
C ARG A 165 2.12 9.31 1.70
N GLN A 166 2.02 9.77 2.94
CA GLN A 166 3.10 10.52 3.58
C GLN A 166 4.36 9.66 3.71
N ALA A 167 4.22 8.40 4.12
CA ALA A 167 5.33 7.45 4.18
C ALA A 167 5.97 7.18 2.81
N GLN A 168 5.15 7.01 1.77
CA GLN A 168 5.61 6.75 0.39
C GLN A 168 6.17 7.98 -0.34
N SER A 169 5.85 9.20 0.10
CA SER A 169 6.33 10.44 -0.52
C SER A 169 7.73 10.87 -0.09
N SER A 170 8.42 10.06 0.72
CA SER A 170 9.79 10.34 1.13
C SER A 170 10.76 10.13 -0.05
N LYS A 171 11.79 11.00 -0.15
CA LYS A 171 12.81 10.88 -1.20
C LYS A 171 13.74 9.69 -0.89
N PRO A 172 14.12 8.89 -1.90
CA PRO A 172 15.13 7.85 -1.76
C PRO A 172 16.42 8.30 -1.08
N GLU A 173 16.89 7.50 -0.13
CA GLU A 173 18.14 7.76 0.59
C GLU A 173 19.36 7.74 -0.35
N ILE A 174 19.41 6.88 -1.37
CA ILE A 174 20.50 6.91 -2.37
C ILE A 174 20.48 8.18 -3.23
N GLY A 175 19.31 8.73 -3.54
CA GLY A 175 19.22 10.03 -4.23
C GLY A 175 19.88 11.13 -3.40
N GLN A 176 19.67 11.09 -2.07
CA GLN A 176 20.32 12.01 -1.13
C GLN A 176 21.83 11.78 -1.03
N LEU A 177 22.32 10.54 -1.19
CA LEU A 177 23.76 10.26 -1.23
C LEU A 177 24.44 10.91 -2.45
N ALA A 178 23.83 10.79 -3.63
CA ALA A 178 24.33 11.44 -4.84
C ALA A 178 24.32 12.98 -4.71
N ASP A 179 23.27 13.54 -4.09
CA ASP A 179 23.17 14.97 -3.77
C ASP A 179 24.26 15.40 -2.78
N LYS A 180 24.54 14.61 -1.73
CA LYS A 180 25.57 14.90 -0.73
C LYS A 180 26.98 14.86 -1.33
N ILE A 181 27.25 13.88 -2.20
CA ILE A 181 28.52 13.81 -2.95
C ILE A 181 28.64 15.05 -3.84
N SER A 182 27.58 15.40 -4.57
CA SER A 182 27.55 16.56 -5.46
C SER A 182 27.77 17.88 -4.70
N ALA A 183 27.21 18.02 -3.49
CA ALA A 183 27.34 19.20 -2.65
C ALA A 183 28.79 19.48 -2.21
N VAL A 184 29.62 18.44 -2.08
CA VAL A 184 31.05 18.57 -1.76
C VAL A 184 31.90 18.63 -3.03
N PHE A 185 31.58 17.81 -4.02
CA PHE A 185 32.34 17.68 -5.26
C PHE A 185 32.32 18.96 -6.10
N VAL A 186 31.16 19.62 -6.22
CA VAL A 186 31.03 20.83 -7.06
C VAL A 186 31.90 21.98 -6.54
N PRO A 187 31.89 22.37 -5.25
CA PRO A 187 32.79 23.39 -4.72
C PRO A 187 34.27 23.05 -4.93
N VAL A 188 34.67 21.79 -4.69
CA VAL A 188 36.07 21.35 -4.87
C VAL A 188 36.52 21.53 -6.32
N VAL A 189 35.70 21.12 -7.29
CA VAL A 189 35.99 21.28 -8.71
C VAL A 189 36.09 22.75 -9.11
N VAL A 190 35.21 23.60 -8.60
CA VAL A 190 35.26 25.05 -8.88
C VAL A 190 36.54 25.66 -8.33
N VAL A 191 36.97 25.28 -7.13
CA VAL A 191 38.25 25.73 -6.56
C VAL A 191 39.42 25.26 -7.41
N ILE A 192 39.45 24.01 -7.86
CA ILE A 192 40.49 23.48 -8.75
C ILE A 192 40.50 24.24 -10.09
N ALA A 193 39.32 24.54 -10.66
CA ALA A 193 39.21 25.30 -11.90
C ALA A 193 39.76 26.73 -11.73
N LEU A 194 39.46 27.40 -10.62
CA LEU A 194 39.98 28.73 -10.30
C LEU A 194 41.49 28.74 -10.07
N ILE A 195 42.03 27.75 -9.34
CA ILE A 195 43.48 27.61 -9.13
C ILE A 195 44.18 27.36 -10.47
N SER A 196 43.63 26.47 -11.30
CA SER A 196 44.18 26.17 -12.64
C SER A 196 44.16 27.41 -13.52
N ALA A 197 43.05 28.17 -13.50
CA ALA A 197 42.91 29.44 -14.21
C ALA A 197 43.98 30.46 -13.74
N ALA A 198 44.16 30.61 -12.43
CA ALA A 198 45.14 31.53 -11.87
C ALA A 198 46.58 31.19 -12.29
N ILE A 199 46.95 29.91 -12.26
CA ILE A 199 48.28 29.46 -12.70
C ILE A 199 48.54 29.85 -14.16
N TRP A 200 47.58 29.60 -15.05
CA TRP A 200 47.73 29.92 -16.47
C TRP A 200 47.59 31.41 -16.79
N TYR A 201 46.92 32.18 -15.94
CA TYR A 201 46.90 33.63 -16.05
C TYR A 201 48.28 34.23 -15.74
N PHE A 202 48.94 33.79 -14.67
CA PHE A 202 50.22 34.34 -14.23
C PHE A 202 51.44 33.75 -14.96
N PHE A 203 51.41 32.46 -15.29
CA PHE A 203 52.58 31.73 -15.85
C PHE A 203 52.35 31.21 -17.26
N GLY A 204 51.15 31.42 -17.85
CA GLY A 204 50.82 30.90 -19.17
C GLY A 204 51.39 31.72 -20.34
N PRO A 205 51.47 31.12 -21.53
CA PRO A 205 51.88 31.79 -22.76
C PRO A 205 50.82 32.81 -23.19
N ALA A 206 51.27 33.84 -23.93
CA ALA A 206 50.35 34.80 -24.54
C ALA A 206 49.55 34.14 -25.67
N PRO A 207 48.23 34.39 -25.81
CA PRO A 207 47.39 35.27 -24.99
C PRO A 207 46.88 34.60 -23.69
N GLN A 208 47.33 35.12 -22.55
CA GLN A 208 47.09 34.55 -21.21
C GLN A 208 45.60 34.39 -20.87
N ILE A 209 44.79 35.39 -21.18
CA ILE A 209 43.35 35.41 -20.91
C ILE A 209 42.64 34.27 -21.62
N VAL A 210 43.05 33.94 -22.85
CA VAL A 210 42.38 32.90 -23.62
C VAL A 210 42.74 31.52 -23.10
N TYR A 211 44.03 31.25 -22.85
CA TYR A 211 44.45 29.98 -22.24
C TYR A 211 43.85 29.78 -20.84
N THR A 212 43.72 30.85 -20.06
CA THR A 212 43.04 30.84 -18.76
C THR A 212 41.59 30.40 -18.88
N LEU A 213 40.84 31.00 -19.82
CA LEU A 213 39.43 30.68 -20.05
C LEU A 213 39.26 29.23 -20.53
N VAL A 214 40.10 28.79 -21.47
CA VAL A 214 40.08 27.43 -22.03
C VAL A 214 40.32 26.37 -20.97
N ILE A 215 41.28 26.60 -20.06
CA ILE A 215 41.63 25.62 -19.03
C ILE A 215 40.57 25.59 -17.93
N ALA A 216 40.07 26.75 -17.51
CA ALA A 216 38.96 26.82 -16.56
C ALA A 216 37.73 26.08 -17.09
N THR A 217 37.35 26.32 -18.36
CA THR A 217 36.18 25.67 -18.97
C THR A 217 36.41 24.17 -19.14
N THR A 218 37.60 23.75 -19.56
CA THR A 218 37.95 22.34 -19.74
C THR A 218 37.87 21.57 -18.42
N VAL A 219 38.40 22.12 -17.32
CA VAL A 219 38.30 21.49 -15.99
C VAL A 219 36.83 21.33 -15.57
N LEU A 220 36.01 22.37 -15.77
CA LEU A 220 34.58 22.32 -15.42
C LEU A 220 33.78 21.34 -16.29
N ILE A 221 34.15 21.19 -17.57
CA ILE A 221 33.52 20.27 -18.51
C ILE A 221 33.86 18.82 -18.16
N ILE A 222 35.15 18.51 -17.98
CA ILE A 222 35.62 17.14 -17.68
C ILE A 222 35.10 16.66 -16.33
N ALA A 223 34.98 17.56 -15.35
CA ALA A 223 34.51 17.21 -14.03
C ALA A 223 33.01 16.87 -13.96
N CYS A 224 32.23 17.02 -15.05
CA CYS A 224 30.80 16.72 -15.00
C CYS A 224 30.57 15.22 -14.75
N PRO A 225 29.96 14.80 -13.61
CA PRO A 225 29.82 13.40 -13.26
C PRO A 225 28.60 12.78 -13.96
N CYS A 226 28.67 12.60 -15.27
CA CYS A 226 27.54 12.17 -16.10
C CYS A 226 26.99 10.79 -15.70
N ALA A 227 27.88 9.86 -15.33
CA ALA A 227 27.51 8.51 -14.92
C ALA A 227 26.86 8.45 -13.52
N LEU A 228 27.13 9.43 -12.65
CA LEU A 228 26.62 9.43 -11.28
C LEU A 228 25.09 9.51 -11.25
N GLY A 229 24.48 10.27 -12.17
CA GLY A 229 23.02 10.37 -12.28
C GLY A 229 22.33 9.11 -12.81
N LEU A 230 23.08 8.22 -13.48
CA LEU A 230 22.55 6.97 -14.05
C LEU A 230 22.84 5.74 -13.19
N ALA A 231 23.86 5.80 -12.32
CA ALA A 231 24.26 4.68 -11.48
C ALA A 231 23.08 4.14 -10.64
N THR A 232 22.40 5.02 -9.92
CA THR A 232 21.25 4.67 -9.06
C THR A 232 20.09 4.01 -9.80
N PRO A 233 19.51 4.61 -10.86
CA PRO A 233 18.37 4.01 -11.56
C PRO A 233 18.74 2.68 -12.24
N MET A 234 19.95 2.54 -12.78
CA MET A 234 20.39 1.27 -13.39
C MET A 234 20.48 0.15 -12.36
N SER A 235 21.08 0.42 -11.19
CA SER A 235 21.16 -0.55 -10.10
C SER A 235 19.77 -0.95 -9.58
N ILE A 236 18.85 0.01 -9.44
CA ILE A 236 17.48 -0.27 -9.01
C ILE A 236 16.75 -1.15 -10.04
N ILE A 237 16.79 -0.80 -11.32
CA ILE A 237 16.09 -1.56 -12.37
C ILE A 237 16.60 -3.00 -12.43
N SER A 238 17.92 -3.18 -12.37
CA SER A 238 18.53 -4.51 -12.34
C SER A 238 18.15 -5.28 -11.08
N GLY A 239 18.19 -4.65 -9.90
CA GLY A 239 17.83 -5.27 -8.63
C GLY A 239 16.36 -5.70 -8.55
N VAL A 240 15.44 -4.84 -9.01
CA VAL A 240 14.01 -5.17 -9.11
C VAL A 240 13.77 -6.30 -10.12
N GLY A 241 14.45 -6.26 -11.27
CA GLY A 241 14.39 -7.34 -12.26
C GLY A 241 14.80 -8.68 -11.66
N ARG A 242 15.91 -8.70 -10.91
CA ARG A 242 16.40 -9.91 -10.25
C ARG A 242 15.45 -10.38 -9.13
N ALA A 243 14.89 -9.49 -8.33
CA ALA A 243 13.94 -9.83 -7.28
C ALA A 243 12.65 -10.47 -7.84
N ALA A 244 12.18 -10.01 -9.00
CA ALA A 244 11.02 -10.56 -9.67
C ALA A 244 11.21 -12.02 -10.11
N GLU A 245 12.44 -12.41 -10.49
CA GLU A 245 12.77 -13.82 -10.80
C GLU A 245 12.62 -14.74 -9.59
N PHE A 246 12.68 -14.21 -8.36
CA PHE A 246 12.43 -14.92 -7.11
C PHE A 246 11.00 -14.75 -6.58
N GLY A 247 10.08 -14.20 -7.38
CA GLY A 247 8.69 -13.97 -6.97
C GLY A 247 8.51 -12.80 -6.00
N VAL A 248 9.55 -11.98 -5.79
CA VAL A 248 9.50 -10.82 -4.91
C VAL A 248 9.12 -9.58 -5.71
N LEU A 249 7.91 -9.08 -5.49
CA LEU A 249 7.42 -7.87 -6.16
C LEU A 249 7.80 -6.62 -5.37
N VAL A 250 8.89 -5.96 -5.78
CA VAL A 250 9.35 -4.71 -5.18
C VAL A 250 8.58 -3.53 -5.78
N ARG A 251 7.73 -2.90 -4.97
CA ARG A 251 6.95 -1.72 -5.39
C ARG A 251 7.78 -0.43 -5.32
N ASP A 252 8.66 -0.30 -4.34
CA ASP A 252 9.41 0.92 -4.13
C ASP A 252 10.91 0.64 -4.18
N ALA A 253 11.66 1.45 -4.92
CA ALA A 253 13.11 1.37 -4.98
C ALA A 253 13.75 1.53 -3.59
N ASP A 254 13.11 2.33 -2.72
CA ASP A 254 13.55 2.56 -1.35
C ASP A 254 13.30 1.35 -0.46
N ALA A 255 12.29 0.55 -0.78
CA ALA A 255 12.04 -0.70 -0.08
C ALA A 255 13.19 -1.68 -0.30
N LEU A 256 13.79 -1.72 -1.51
CA LEU A 256 14.93 -2.60 -1.78
C LEU A 256 16.17 -2.21 -0.97
N GLN A 257 16.41 -0.91 -0.80
CA GLN A 257 17.53 -0.41 0.00
C GLN A 257 17.32 -0.67 1.49
N ARG A 258 16.16 -0.27 2.02
CA ARG A 258 15.83 -0.50 3.43
C ARG A 258 15.87 -1.99 3.77
N ALA A 259 15.41 -2.86 2.86
CA ALA A 259 15.49 -4.30 3.02
C ALA A 259 16.92 -4.82 3.26
N SER A 260 17.94 -4.16 2.70
CA SER A 260 19.34 -4.55 2.92
C SER A 260 19.87 -4.26 4.33
N THR A 261 19.21 -3.35 5.06
CA THR A 261 19.60 -2.93 6.41
C THR A 261 18.61 -3.39 7.48
N LEU A 262 17.59 -4.18 7.12
CA LEU A 262 16.64 -4.69 8.11
C LEU A 262 17.33 -5.69 9.05
N ASP A 263 17.20 -5.44 10.35
CA ASP A 263 17.62 -6.36 11.42
C ASP A 263 16.45 -7.16 12.01
N THR A 264 15.25 -6.60 11.96
CA THR A 264 14.05 -7.17 12.60
C THR A 264 12.90 -7.28 11.60
N VAL A 265 12.27 -8.45 11.55
CA VAL A 265 11.06 -8.70 10.76
C VAL A 265 9.91 -9.04 11.71
N VAL A 266 8.88 -8.20 11.70
CA VAL A 266 7.65 -8.44 12.45
C VAL A 266 6.61 -8.98 11.49
N PHE A 267 6.09 -10.16 11.78
CA PHE A 267 5.05 -10.78 10.97
C PHE A 267 3.68 -10.51 11.58
N ASP A 268 2.74 -10.11 10.73
CA ASP A 268 1.34 -10.31 11.07
C ASP A 268 1.05 -11.82 11.11
N LYS A 269 0.18 -12.26 12.00
CA LYS A 269 -0.14 -13.69 12.11
C LYS A 269 -1.09 -14.08 10.99
N THR A 270 -2.23 -13.41 10.91
CA THR A 270 -3.36 -13.89 10.13
C THR A 270 -3.18 -13.51 8.65
N GLY A 271 -3.26 -14.49 7.75
CA GLY A 271 -3.08 -14.25 6.31
C GLY A 271 -1.63 -14.01 5.85
N THR A 272 -0.67 -13.95 6.79
CA THR A 272 0.77 -13.92 6.48
C THR A 272 1.46 -15.20 6.96
N LEU A 273 1.35 -15.54 8.25
CA LEU A 273 1.85 -16.82 8.77
C LEU A 273 0.83 -17.94 8.65
N THR A 274 -0.46 -17.60 8.61
CA THR A 274 -1.56 -18.57 8.50
C THR A 274 -2.23 -18.48 7.13
N GLU A 275 -2.88 -19.58 6.72
CA GLU A 275 -3.61 -19.68 5.44
C GLU A 275 -4.86 -18.77 5.37
N GLY A 276 -5.23 -18.10 6.47
CA GLY A 276 -6.38 -17.18 6.53
C GLY A 276 -7.74 -17.87 6.42
N LYS A 277 -7.80 -19.20 6.42
CA LYS A 277 -9.03 -19.99 6.35
C LYS A 277 -9.13 -20.90 7.58
N PRO A 278 -10.19 -20.81 8.39
CA PRO A 278 -10.38 -21.74 9.49
C PRO A 278 -10.57 -23.16 8.93
N GLN A 279 -9.96 -24.15 9.58
CA GLN A 279 -10.10 -25.56 9.25
C GLN A 279 -10.32 -26.37 10.53
N VAL A 280 -11.13 -27.43 10.43
CA VAL A 280 -11.32 -28.37 11.54
C VAL A 280 -10.07 -29.25 11.68
N VAL A 281 -9.29 -28.99 12.72
CA VAL A 281 -8.03 -29.69 13.01
C VAL A 281 -8.21 -30.94 13.86
N ALA A 282 -9.23 -30.98 14.72
CA ALA A 282 -9.52 -32.10 15.61
C ALA A 282 -11.01 -32.14 15.94
N VAL A 283 -11.55 -33.35 16.01
CA VAL A 283 -12.88 -33.63 16.55
C VAL A 283 -12.67 -34.44 17.82
N LYS A 284 -13.20 -33.99 18.95
CA LYS A 284 -13.12 -34.73 20.22
C LYS A 284 -14.54 -35.06 20.64
N THR A 285 -14.82 -36.35 20.76
CA THR A 285 -16.11 -36.82 21.23
C THR A 285 -16.01 -37.31 22.67
N PHE A 286 -17.15 -37.29 23.36
CA PHE A 286 -17.30 -37.79 24.72
C PHE A 286 -18.47 -38.79 24.73
N ALA A 287 -18.46 -39.72 25.70
CA ALA A 287 -19.36 -40.87 25.74
C ALA A 287 -19.26 -41.73 24.46
N ASP A 288 -20.34 -42.40 24.07
CA ASP A 288 -20.38 -43.37 22.95
C ASP A 288 -20.68 -42.73 21.58
N VAL A 289 -20.29 -41.46 21.38
CA VAL A 289 -20.49 -40.76 20.10
C VAL A 289 -19.23 -40.88 19.23
N ASP A 290 -19.40 -41.39 18.02
CA ASP A 290 -18.32 -41.47 17.03
C ASP A 290 -18.02 -40.09 16.40
N GLU A 291 -16.77 -39.87 16.00
CA GLU A 291 -16.33 -38.63 15.36
C GLU A 291 -17.12 -38.34 14.07
N ALA A 292 -17.41 -39.37 13.28
CA ALA A 292 -18.18 -39.22 12.05
C ALA A 292 -19.63 -38.80 12.33
N GLN A 293 -20.24 -39.34 13.40
CA GLN A 293 -21.59 -38.96 13.79
C GLN A 293 -21.65 -37.52 14.31
N ALA A 294 -20.69 -37.12 15.15
CA ALA A 294 -20.59 -35.77 15.66
C ALA A 294 -20.40 -34.74 14.53
N LEU A 295 -19.47 -35.02 13.61
CA LEU A 295 -19.20 -34.15 12.46
C LEU A 295 -20.41 -34.03 11.53
N ARG A 296 -21.11 -35.14 11.27
CA ARG A 296 -22.31 -35.17 10.40
C ARG A 296 -23.46 -34.35 10.98
N LEU A 297 -23.74 -34.48 12.29
CA LEU A 297 -24.77 -33.68 12.97
C LEU A 297 -24.38 -32.20 13.04
N ALA A 298 -23.10 -31.91 13.30
CA ALA A 298 -22.61 -30.54 13.33
C ALA A 298 -22.72 -29.86 11.96
N ALA A 299 -22.28 -30.54 10.90
CA ALA A 299 -22.37 -30.04 9.54
C ALA A 299 -23.82 -29.86 9.08
N ALA A 300 -24.73 -30.75 9.46
CA ALA A 300 -26.15 -30.58 9.16
C ALA A 300 -26.71 -29.29 9.76
N LEU A 301 -26.39 -29.01 11.03
CA LEU A 301 -26.83 -27.81 11.71
C LEU A 301 -26.24 -26.54 11.08
N GLU A 302 -24.98 -26.59 10.65
CA GLU A 302 -24.28 -25.45 10.05
C GLU A 302 -24.65 -25.16 8.59
N GLN A 303 -25.45 -26.00 7.92
CA GLN A 303 -25.94 -25.72 6.55
C GLN A 303 -26.72 -24.39 6.44
N GLY A 304 -27.38 -23.97 7.53
CA GLY A 304 -28.14 -22.73 7.59
C GLY A 304 -27.32 -21.48 7.94
N SER A 305 -26.02 -21.62 8.17
CA SER A 305 -25.14 -20.57 8.71
C SER A 305 -24.16 -20.06 7.65
N SER A 306 -24.01 -18.73 7.56
CA SER A 306 -23.02 -18.07 6.70
C SER A 306 -21.66 -17.87 7.39
N HIS A 307 -21.49 -18.36 8.62
CA HIS A 307 -20.31 -18.09 9.44
C HIS A 307 -19.05 -18.81 8.90
N PRO A 308 -17.83 -18.22 8.95
CA PRO A 308 -16.60 -18.88 8.48
C PRO A 308 -16.31 -20.24 9.14
N LEU A 309 -16.67 -20.42 10.42
CA LEU A 309 -16.54 -21.71 11.11
C LEU A 309 -17.54 -22.76 10.61
N ALA A 310 -18.76 -22.34 10.25
CA ALA A 310 -19.77 -23.22 9.63
C ALA A 310 -19.22 -23.84 8.36
N ARG A 311 -18.58 -22.99 7.53
CA ARG A 311 -17.94 -23.42 6.30
C ARG A 311 -16.79 -24.39 6.53
N ALA A 312 -15.96 -24.16 7.54
CA ALA A 312 -14.89 -25.08 7.91
C ALA A 312 -15.42 -26.48 8.32
N ILE A 313 -16.57 -26.53 9.00
CA ILE A 313 -17.22 -27.78 9.42
C ILE A 313 -17.83 -28.50 8.19
N LEU A 314 -18.54 -27.76 7.33
CA LEU A 314 -19.09 -28.29 6.08
C LEU A 314 -18.00 -28.83 5.15
N ASP A 315 -16.91 -28.09 4.97
CA ASP A 315 -15.76 -28.51 4.15
C ASP A 315 -15.11 -29.79 4.72
N LYS A 316 -15.05 -29.94 6.05
CA LYS A 316 -14.54 -31.15 6.71
C LYS A 316 -15.47 -32.34 6.54
N ALA A 317 -16.78 -32.13 6.55
CA ALA A 317 -17.79 -33.17 6.35
C ALA A 317 -17.81 -33.67 4.89
N GLY A 318 -17.44 -32.84 3.92
CA GLY A 318 -17.34 -33.23 2.51
C GLY A 318 -18.67 -33.76 1.96
N ASP A 319 -18.65 -34.95 1.34
CA ASP A 319 -19.80 -35.57 0.70
C ASP A 319 -20.68 -36.44 1.64
N MET A 320 -20.53 -36.28 2.96
CA MET A 320 -21.38 -37.00 3.92
C MET A 320 -22.87 -36.68 3.70
N GLN A 321 -23.74 -37.67 3.84
CA GLN A 321 -25.19 -37.44 3.84
C GLN A 321 -25.60 -36.73 5.13
N LEU A 322 -25.97 -35.45 4.98
CA LEU A 322 -26.39 -34.61 6.09
C LEU A 322 -27.90 -34.75 6.33
N PRO A 323 -28.34 -35.02 7.57
CA PRO A 323 -29.75 -35.10 7.89
C PRO A 323 -30.45 -33.74 7.74
N GLN A 324 -31.76 -33.77 7.51
CA GLN A 324 -32.57 -32.55 7.50
C GLN A 324 -32.68 -31.98 8.91
N VAL A 325 -32.44 -30.66 9.03
CA VAL A 325 -32.57 -29.93 10.28
C VAL A 325 -33.90 -29.21 10.34
N ASN A 326 -34.63 -29.42 11.42
CA ASN A 326 -35.87 -28.71 11.73
C ASN A 326 -35.62 -27.64 12.80
N GLY A 327 -36.35 -26.52 12.71
CA GLY A 327 -36.31 -25.48 13.74
C GLY A 327 -34.95 -24.81 13.92
N PHE A 328 -34.14 -24.69 12.86
CA PHE A 328 -32.86 -23.99 12.89
C PHE A 328 -33.02 -22.56 13.43
N ARG A 329 -32.16 -22.20 14.39
CA ARG A 329 -32.10 -20.86 14.99
C ARG A 329 -30.65 -20.45 15.19
N THR A 330 -30.34 -19.22 14.79
CA THR A 330 -29.08 -18.55 15.11
C THR A 330 -29.23 -17.81 16.44
N LEU A 331 -28.36 -18.13 17.40
CA LEU A 331 -28.34 -17.55 18.74
C LEU A 331 -27.18 -16.55 18.81
N ARG A 332 -27.54 -15.27 18.94
CA ARG A 332 -26.62 -14.13 18.85
C ARG A 332 -25.44 -14.25 19.82
N GLY A 333 -24.21 -14.18 19.30
CA GLY A 333 -22.99 -14.27 20.11
C GLY A 333 -22.79 -15.59 20.87
N LEU A 334 -23.64 -16.60 20.60
CA LEU A 334 -23.68 -17.86 21.32
C LEU A 334 -23.41 -19.03 20.37
N GLY A 335 -24.10 -19.10 19.23
CA GLY A 335 -23.96 -20.18 18.25
C GLY A 335 -25.23 -20.45 17.45
N VAL A 336 -25.50 -21.72 17.14
CA VAL A 336 -26.68 -22.19 16.42
C VAL A 336 -27.34 -23.38 17.15
N SER A 337 -28.65 -23.53 16.96
CA SER A 337 -29.44 -24.60 17.55
C SER A 337 -30.47 -25.14 16.56
N GLY A 338 -30.83 -26.41 16.68
CA GLY A 338 -31.87 -27.03 15.86
C GLY A 338 -32.11 -28.48 16.25
N GLU A 339 -32.98 -29.15 15.51
CA GLU A 339 -33.28 -30.57 15.71
C GLU A 339 -32.91 -31.37 14.46
N ALA A 340 -32.12 -32.43 14.62
CA ALA A 340 -31.70 -33.32 13.55
C ALA A 340 -31.89 -34.78 14.00
N GLU A 341 -32.57 -35.60 13.18
CA GLU A 341 -32.85 -37.01 13.50
C GLU A 341 -33.47 -37.25 14.89
N GLY A 342 -34.33 -36.34 15.34
CA GLY A 342 -34.97 -36.42 16.67
C GLY A 342 -34.06 -36.03 17.85
N HIS A 343 -32.85 -35.51 17.58
CA HIS A 343 -31.93 -35.01 18.59
C HIS A 343 -31.89 -33.48 18.56
N ALA A 344 -31.93 -32.85 19.73
CA ALA A 344 -31.62 -31.44 19.88
C ALA A 344 -30.10 -31.24 19.74
N VAL A 345 -29.67 -30.48 18.74
CA VAL A 345 -28.26 -30.20 18.43
C VAL A 345 -27.98 -28.73 18.73
N LEU A 346 -26.91 -28.49 19.47
CA LEU A 346 -26.42 -27.17 19.86
C LEU A 346 -24.95 -27.06 19.44
N LEU A 347 -24.59 -25.99 18.74
CA LEU A 347 -23.21 -25.67 18.38
C LEU A 347 -22.91 -24.24 18.79
N GLY A 348 -21.91 -24.03 19.64
CA GLY A 348 -21.60 -22.69 20.11
C GLY A 348 -20.54 -22.64 21.19
N ASN A 349 -20.47 -21.50 21.88
CA ASN A 349 -19.54 -21.26 22.97
C ASN A 349 -20.07 -21.77 24.33
N GLN A 350 -19.25 -21.63 25.38
CA GLN A 350 -19.60 -22.05 26.74
C GLN A 350 -20.88 -21.40 27.27
N ALA A 351 -21.16 -20.15 26.89
CA ALA A 351 -22.35 -19.45 27.35
C ALA A 351 -23.64 -20.10 26.82
N LEU A 352 -23.62 -20.58 25.57
CA LEU A 352 -24.75 -21.33 25.00
C LEU A 352 -25.03 -22.62 25.79
N LEU A 353 -23.96 -23.38 26.07
CA LEU A 353 -24.07 -24.66 26.75
C LEU A 353 -24.60 -24.47 28.19
N ASN A 354 -24.15 -23.43 28.88
CA ASN A 354 -24.65 -23.09 30.22
C ASN A 354 -26.14 -22.69 30.21
N ASP A 355 -26.57 -21.89 29.22
CA ASP A 355 -27.96 -21.44 29.10
C ASP A 355 -28.92 -22.62 28.89
N GLN A 356 -28.48 -23.60 28.10
CA GLN A 356 -29.22 -24.84 27.84
C GLN A 356 -28.98 -25.93 28.89
N GLN A 357 -28.33 -25.59 30.01
CA GLN A 357 -28.07 -26.49 31.14
C GLN A 357 -27.30 -27.78 30.76
N VAL A 358 -26.44 -27.69 29.75
CA VAL A 358 -25.55 -28.79 29.35
C VAL A 358 -24.35 -28.82 30.30
N ASP A 359 -24.12 -29.95 30.96
CA ASP A 359 -22.94 -30.13 31.80
C ASP A 359 -21.67 -30.28 30.93
N THR A 360 -20.74 -29.35 31.09
CA THR A 360 -19.46 -29.32 30.36
C THR A 360 -18.27 -29.69 31.25
N LYS A 361 -18.50 -30.16 32.47
CA LYS A 361 -17.42 -30.68 33.32
C LYS A 361 -17.06 -32.08 32.85
N ALA A 362 -15.79 -32.24 32.46
CA ALA A 362 -15.21 -33.51 32.00
C ALA A 362 -15.05 -34.52 33.14
#